data_AF-A0A2R6LV81-F1
#
_entry.id   AF-A0A2R6LV81-F1
#
_cell.length_a   1.000
_cell.length_b   1.000
_cell.length_c   1.000
_cell.angle_alpha   90.00
_cell.angle_beta   90.00
_cell.angle_gamma   90.00
#
_symmetry.space_group_name_H-M   'P 1'
#
loop_
_entity.id
_entity.type
_entity.pdbx_description
1 polymer ?
#
loop_
_entity_poly.entity_id
_entity_poly.type
_entity_poly.pdbx_seq_one_letter_code
_entity_poly.pdbx_strand_id
1 'polypeptide(L)'
;MLVARRGDRPDLYLKQPGAASGYDRELGTNAVMYAAAADAIGGETCDVHFDPGTNTLVQVEIEGEDLTETDADRVDVDAARRSVARGIVLGNWDCHGDNFIVGSDGRPRAIDLDEIGSPVDPDRADELAAQGVRTHRREFSDRIRTVSKTFARKGDGALAPDDRVEVITDSLVDEVAGEDGSEPLVDDRFRERLRAAEPEDAVVTIREEIERRTGYDVEDYLALSTPEGEYEAVAFSYVRAKKKLVNRRAATVREKLRSEVETIAAETDGEAVARVMRRAARERVGIDPAEADADADDPGTELATHVARRAEIVRENVETLADPDRETIIDWKTDA
;
A
#
# COMPACT_ATOMS: atom_id res chain seq x y z
N MET A 1 -20.18 2.76 -7.25
CA MET A 1 -20.56 3.53 -6.05
C MET A 1 -21.57 4.59 -6.49
N LEU A 2 -22.72 4.71 -5.82
CA LEU A 2 -23.63 5.86 -5.96
C LEU A 2 -23.35 6.85 -4.83
N VAL A 3 -23.46 8.15 -5.08
CA VAL A 3 -23.31 9.18 -4.03
C VAL A 3 -24.69 9.75 -3.70
N ALA A 4 -25.12 9.59 -2.45
CA ALA A 4 -26.33 10.22 -1.92
C ALA A 4 -25.95 11.52 -1.22
N ARG A 5 -26.21 12.66 -1.89
CA ARG A 5 -25.85 13.97 -1.37
C ARG A 5 -26.76 14.42 -0.23
N ARG A 6 -26.18 14.96 0.85
CA ARG A 6 -26.94 15.56 1.96
C ARG A 6 -26.61 17.05 2.05
N GLY A 7 -27.60 17.92 1.89
CA GLY A 7 -27.36 19.37 1.75
C GLY A 7 -26.74 20.07 2.96
N ASP A 8 -26.73 19.45 4.14
CA ASP A 8 -26.24 19.99 5.40
C ASP A 8 -25.24 19.06 6.14
N ARG A 9 -24.82 17.95 5.51
CA ARG A 9 -23.97 16.89 6.12
C ARG A 9 -23.05 16.28 5.05
N PRO A 10 -21.97 15.58 5.42
CA PRO A 10 -21.13 14.88 4.43
C PRO A 10 -21.96 13.98 3.51
N ASP A 11 -21.59 13.87 2.23
CA ASP A 11 -22.32 12.99 1.32
C ASP A 11 -22.17 11.53 1.78
N LEU A 12 -23.03 10.65 1.27
CA LEU A 12 -22.95 9.23 1.58
C LEU A 12 -22.62 8.45 0.33
N TYR A 13 -21.57 7.65 0.39
CA TYR A 13 -21.26 6.66 -0.63
C TYR A 13 -22.10 5.41 -0.39
N LEU A 14 -22.89 5.04 -1.39
CA LEU A 14 -23.66 3.82 -1.45
C LEU A 14 -22.92 2.85 -2.38
N LYS A 15 -22.40 1.75 -1.83
CA LYS A 15 -21.96 0.62 -2.66
C LYS A 15 -23.26 -0.07 -3.12
N GLN A 16 -23.68 0.22 -4.36
CA GLN A 16 -24.89 -0.38 -4.94
C GLN A 16 -24.75 -1.89 -4.93
N PRO A 17 -25.83 -2.64 -4.64
CA PRO A 17 -25.76 -4.07 -4.57
C PRO A 17 -25.27 -4.62 -5.91
N GLY A 18 -24.12 -5.28 -5.87
CA GLY A 18 -23.61 -6.09 -6.96
C GLY A 18 -24.48 -7.34 -7.06
N ALA A 19 -25.65 -7.20 -7.68
CA ALA A 19 -26.58 -8.27 -8.05
C ALA A 19 -26.76 -9.40 -7.00
N ALA A 20 -27.66 -9.19 -6.03
CA ALA A 20 -28.41 -10.25 -5.34
C ALA A 20 -27.59 -11.43 -4.74
N SER A 21 -26.42 -11.17 -4.18
CA SER A 21 -25.56 -12.23 -3.63
C SER A 21 -25.29 -12.00 -2.13
N GLY A 22 -25.13 -13.08 -1.35
CA GLY A 22 -24.82 -13.04 0.09
C GLY A 22 -23.60 -12.18 0.46
N TYR A 23 -22.76 -11.88 -0.53
CA TYR A 23 -21.62 -10.99 -0.44
C TYR A 23 -21.95 -9.60 0.10
N ASP A 24 -23.08 -8.94 -0.19
CA ASP A 24 -23.31 -7.58 0.33
C ASP A 24 -23.57 -7.53 1.84
N ARG A 25 -24.23 -8.56 2.39
CA ARG A 25 -24.44 -8.70 3.83
C ARG A 25 -23.12 -9.06 4.53
N GLU A 26 -22.30 -9.87 3.89
CA GLU A 26 -20.94 -10.18 4.32
C GLU A 26 -20.03 -8.93 4.26
N LEU A 27 -20.11 -8.12 3.21
CA LEU A 27 -19.38 -6.87 3.01
C LEU A 27 -19.76 -5.85 4.08
N GLY A 28 -21.05 -5.69 4.38
CA GLY A 28 -21.50 -4.81 5.45
C GLY A 28 -21.06 -5.28 6.84
N THR A 29 -20.99 -6.59 7.06
CA THR A 29 -20.45 -7.16 8.30
C THR A 29 -18.92 -6.97 8.37
N ASN A 30 -18.20 -7.17 7.26
CA ASN A 30 -16.75 -6.95 7.17
C ASN A 30 -16.39 -5.49 7.45
N ALA A 31 -17.08 -4.53 6.84
CA ALA A 31 -16.79 -3.12 7.05
C ALA A 31 -17.01 -2.68 8.51
N VAL A 32 -18.07 -3.16 9.17
CA VAL A 32 -18.31 -2.89 10.60
C VAL A 32 -17.24 -3.53 11.49
N MET A 33 -16.92 -4.81 11.24
CA MET A 33 -15.86 -5.50 11.98
C MET A 33 -14.51 -4.80 11.80
N TYR A 34 -14.18 -4.40 10.57
CA TYR A 34 -12.94 -3.72 10.24
C TYR A 34 -12.87 -2.35 10.89
N ALA A 35 -13.92 -1.54 10.83
CA ALA A 35 -13.96 -0.23 11.49
C ALA A 35 -13.71 -0.37 13.01
N ALA A 36 -14.33 -1.37 13.64
CA ALA A 36 -14.10 -1.65 15.06
C ALA A 36 -12.67 -2.14 15.35
N ALA A 37 -12.09 -2.95 14.45
CA ALA A 37 -10.71 -3.40 14.57
C ALA A 37 -9.70 -2.26 14.36
N ALA A 38 -9.95 -1.38 13.40
CA ALA A 38 -9.15 -0.19 13.14
C ALA A 38 -9.14 0.75 14.33
N ASP A 39 -10.30 1.06 14.92
CA ASP A 39 -10.40 1.87 16.14
C ASP A 39 -9.58 1.26 17.30
N ALA A 40 -9.67 -0.06 17.47
CA ALA A 40 -8.94 -0.78 18.52
C ALA A 40 -7.41 -0.68 18.42
N ILE A 41 -6.86 -0.43 17.23
CA ILE A 41 -5.41 -0.26 17.00
C ILE A 41 -5.01 1.19 16.67
N GLY A 42 -5.93 2.14 16.89
CA GLY A 42 -5.72 3.56 16.62
C GLY A 42 -5.63 3.92 15.13
N GLY A 43 -6.25 3.12 14.27
CA GLY A 43 -6.44 3.39 12.86
C GLY A 43 -7.64 4.32 12.62
N GLU A 44 -7.65 4.95 11.44
CA GLU A 44 -8.77 5.80 11.02
C GLU A 44 -9.40 5.22 9.74
N THR A 45 -10.71 5.05 9.78
CA THR A 45 -11.51 4.63 8.64
C THR A 45 -12.59 5.68 8.37
N CYS A 46 -13.22 5.61 7.21
CA CYS A 46 -14.53 6.22 7.06
C CYS A 46 -15.54 5.57 8.02
N ASP A 47 -16.53 6.36 8.43
CA ASP A 47 -17.70 5.79 9.10
C ASP A 47 -18.49 4.95 8.09
N VAL A 48 -18.74 3.70 8.43
CA VAL A 48 -19.51 2.78 7.59
C VAL A 48 -20.72 2.27 8.36
N HIS A 49 -21.86 2.28 7.68
CA HIS A 49 -23.14 1.85 8.20
C HIS A 49 -23.81 0.92 7.19
N PHE A 50 -24.24 -0.26 7.63
CA PHE A 50 -25.05 -1.13 6.79
C PHE A 50 -26.54 -0.81 6.99
N ASP A 51 -27.28 -0.44 5.93
CA ASP A 51 -28.73 -0.24 5.94
C ASP A 51 -29.44 -1.59 5.67
N PRO A 52 -30.10 -2.20 6.68
CA PRO A 52 -30.78 -3.48 6.52
C PRO A 52 -32.07 -3.38 5.70
N GLY A 53 -32.69 -2.19 5.63
CA GLY A 53 -33.92 -1.98 4.88
C GLY A 53 -33.69 -1.98 3.36
N THR A 54 -32.49 -1.56 2.93
CA THR A 54 -32.09 -1.54 1.52
C THR A 54 -30.98 -2.53 1.18
N ASN A 55 -30.50 -3.31 2.16
CA ASN A 55 -29.35 -4.20 2.04
C ASN A 55 -28.14 -3.49 1.40
N THR A 56 -27.82 -2.29 1.87
CA THR A 56 -26.82 -1.40 1.26
C THR A 56 -25.75 -0.99 2.27
N LEU A 57 -24.50 -0.96 1.83
CA LEU A 57 -23.43 -0.33 2.59
C LEU A 57 -23.44 1.18 2.34
N VAL A 58 -23.62 1.93 3.42
CA VAL A 58 -23.64 3.39 3.47
C VAL A 58 -22.36 3.85 4.15
N GLN A 59 -21.44 4.38 3.39
CA GLN A 59 -20.21 4.95 3.88
C GLN A 59 -20.35 6.48 3.93
N VAL A 60 -19.96 7.09 5.04
CA VAL A 60 -19.91 8.56 5.15
C VAL A 60 -18.74 9.04 4.30
N GLU A 61 -19.02 9.98 3.42
CA GLU A 61 -17.98 10.66 2.63
C GLU A 61 -17.01 11.33 3.56
N ILE A 62 -15.74 11.09 3.27
CA ILE A 62 -14.65 11.91 3.76
C ILE A 62 -14.35 12.88 2.63
N GLU A 63 -14.52 14.18 2.89
CA GLU A 63 -14.05 15.19 1.96
C GLU A 63 -12.53 15.10 1.84
N GLY A 64 -12.05 14.79 0.63
CA GLY A 64 -10.63 14.57 0.39
C GLY A 64 -10.32 14.09 -1.01
N GLU A 65 -9.05 13.78 -1.23
CA GLU A 65 -8.52 13.22 -2.47
C GLU A 65 -7.88 11.86 -2.18
N ASP A 66 -7.83 10.99 -3.17
CA ASP A 66 -7.16 9.70 -3.05
C ASP A 66 -5.68 9.92 -2.73
N LEU A 67 -5.09 9.07 -1.89
CA LEU A 67 -3.68 9.20 -1.52
C LEU A 67 -2.77 9.16 -2.76
N THR A 68 -3.15 8.43 -3.81
CA THR A 68 -2.38 8.37 -5.07
C THR A 68 -2.39 9.69 -5.84
N GLU A 69 -3.47 10.46 -5.75
CA GLU A 69 -3.71 11.70 -6.51
C GLU A 69 -3.34 12.96 -5.73
N THR A 70 -3.42 12.92 -4.40
CA THR A 70 -3.16 14.09 -3.54
C THR A 70 -1.73 14.62 -3.73
N ASP A 71 -1.53 15.94 -3.73
CA ASP A 71 -0.19 16.53 -3.78
C ASP A 71 0.66 16.21 -2.54
N ALA A 72 1.99 16.14 -2.69
CA ALA A 72 2.90 15.70 -1.63
C ALA A 72 2.89 16.63 -0.39
N ASP A 73 2.75 17.93 -0.59
CA ASP A 73 2.72 18.97 0.45
C ASP A 73 1.42 18.95 1.27
N ARG A 74 0.38 18.26 0.78
CA ARG A 74 -0.93 18.13 1.43
C ARG A 74 -1.09 16.81 2.21
N VAL A 75 -0.10 15.93 2.18
CA VAL A 75 -0.15 14.63 2.88
C VAL A 75 0.81 14.63 4.07
N ASP A 76 0.29 14.28 5.25
CA ASP A 76 1.16 13.81 6.34
C ASP A 76 1.62 12.39 6.00
N VAL A 77 2.81 12.31 5.40
CA VAL A 77 3.37 11.06 4.86
C VAL A 77 3.62 10.02 5.95
N ASP A 78 3.97 10.44 7.17
CA ASP A 78 4.17 9.53 8.30
C ASP A 78 2.83 8.98 8.80
N ALA A 79 1.80 9.83 8.92
CA ALA A 79 0.45 9.37 9.23
C ALA A 79 -0.09 8.42 8.15
N ALA A 80 0.13 8.75 6.87
CA ALA A 80 -0.17 7.93 5.69
C ALA A 80 0.45 6.53 5.79
N ARG A 81 1.76 6.45 6.03
CA ARG A 81 2.48 5.18 6.19
C ARG A 81 1.93 4.36 7.35
N ARG A 82 1.67 4.98 8.51
CA ARG A 82 1.12 4.29 9.68
C ARG A 82 -0.31 3.79 9.46
N SER A 83 -1.13 4.51 8.70
CA SER A 83 -2.49 4.06 8.38
C SER A 83 -2.45 2.82 7.47
N VAL A 84 -1.58 2.81 6.47
CA VAL A 84 -1.33 1.62 5.62
C VAL A 84 -0.80 0.46 6.45
N ALA A 85 0.17 0.71 7.34
CA ALA A 85 0.73 -0.32 8.22
C ALA A 85 -0.34 -0.98 9.11
N ARG A 86 -1.23 -0.19 9.70
CA ARG A 86 -2.38 -0.69 10.47
C ARG A 86 -3.32 -1.55 9.61
N GLY A 87 -3.58 -1.13 8.38
CA GLY A 87 -4.38 -1.93 7.46
C GLY A 87 -3.75 -3.29 7.18
N ILE A 88 -2.44 -3.34 6.94
CA ILE A 88 -1.69 -4.59 6.76
C ILE A 88 -1.79 -5.47 8.01
N VAL A 89 -1.64 -4.91 9.23
CA VAL A 89 -1.76 -5.65 10.50
C VAL A 89 -3.15 -6.28 10.67
N LEU A 90 -4.20 -5.57 10.26
CA LEU A 90 -5.58 -6.09 10.28
C LEU A 90 -5.88 -7.08 9.13
N GLY A 91 -4.88 -7.40 8.31
CA GLY A 91 -5.07 -8.25 7.16
C GLY A 91 -5.87 -7.62 6.05
N ASN A 92 -5.90 -6.28 5.92
CA ASN A 92 -6.39 -5.63 4.70
C ASN A 92 -5.42 -5.90 3.55
N TRP A 93 -5.76 -6.86 2.72
CA TRP A 93 -4.90 -7.24 1.60
C TRP A 93 -5.04 -6.28 0.43
N ASP A 94 -6.09 -5.46 0.41
CA ASP A 94 -6.28 -4.41 -0.58
C ASP A 94 -5.72 -3.06 -0.11
N CYS A 95 -4.44 -3.06 0.28
CA CYS A 95 -3.73 -1.86 0.77
C CYS A 95 -3.29 -0.89 -0.35
N HIS A 96 -4.04 -0.79 -1.46
CA HIS A 96 -3.77 0.17 -2.51
C HIS A 96 -3.95 1.62 -2.01
N GLY A 97 -3.23 2.57 -2.62
CA GLY A 97 -3.28 3.97 -2.19
C GLY A 97 -4.62 4.65 -2.48
N ASP A 98 -5.35 4.24 -3.52
CA ASP A 98 -6.71 4.70 -3.80
C ASP A 98 -7.74 4.22 -2.77
N ASN A 99 -7.41 3.23 -1.94
CA ASN A 99 -8.22 2.83 -0.80
C ASN A 99 -8.01 3.70 0.45
N PHE A 100 -7.28 4.80 0.32
CA PHE A 100 -7.10 5.80 1.38
C PHE A 100 -7.45 7.20 0.87
N ILE A 101 -8.42 7.84 1.53
CA ILE A 101 -8.73 9.25 1.29
C ILE A 101 -7.90 10.10 2.26
N VAL A 102 -7.25 11.14 1.72
CA VAL A 102 -6.55 12.16 2.51
C VAL A 102 -7.52 13.32 2.76
N GLY A 103 -7.88 13.50 4.03
CA GLY A 103 -8.75 14.60 4.44
C GLY A 103 -8.07 15.97 4.34
N SER A 104 -8.84 17.03 4.55
CA SER A 104 -8.31 18.40 4.65
C SER A 104 -7.31 18.62 5.79
N ASP A 105 -7.30 17.72 6.77
CA ASP A 105 -6.32 17.66 7.86
C ASP A 105 -5.01 16.97 7.46
N GLY A 106 -4.87 16.54 6.20
CA GLY A 106 -3.70 15.85 5.67
C GLY A 106 -3.59 14.39 6.12
N ARG A 107 -4.58 13.86 6.85
CA ARG A 107 -4.53 12.52 7.42
C ARG A 107 -5.25 11.50 6.52
N PRO A 108 -4.64 10.32 6.29
CA PRO A 108 -5.24 9.22 5.54
C PRO A 108 -6.39 8.56 6.31
N ARG A 109 -7.40 8.09 5.61
CA ARG A 109 -8.47 7.27 6.18
C ARG A 109 -8.75 6.12 5.24
N ALA A 110 -8.70 4.90 5.75
CA ALA A 110 -8.99 3.72 4.95
C ALA A 110 -10.49 3.71 4.57
N ILE A 111 -10.77 3.49 3.28
CA ILE A 111 -12.13 3.52 2.72
C ILE A 111 -12.57 2.20 2.12
N ASP A 112 -11.65 1.32 1.72
CA ASP A 112 -12.00 -0.05 1.34
C ASP A 112 -11.54 -1.08 2.38
N LEU A 113 -12.51 -1.89 2.81
CA LEU A 113 -12.44 -2.72 4.02
C LEU A 113 -12.96 -4.14 3.77
N ASP A 114 -13.06 -4.55 2.51
CA ASP A 114 -13.71 -5.80 2.13
C ASP A 114 -12.76 -7.01 2.03
N GLU A 115 -11.45 -6.79 1.85
CA GLU A 115 -10.45 -7.86 1.72
C GLU A 115 -9.67 -8.12 3.02
N ILE A 116 -10.25 -8.90 3.94
CA ILE A 116 -9.50 -9.49 5.06
C ILE A 116 -8.85 -10.81 4.61
N GLY A 117 -7.52 -10.92 4.61
CA GLY A 117 -6.79 -12.12 4.18
C GLY A 117 -6.08 -12.87 5.30
N SER A 118 -6.03 -14.21 5.22
CA SER A 118 -5.33 -15.08 6.19
C SER A 118 -3.82 -15.10 5.94
N PRO A 119 -2.99 -15.09 6.98
CA PRO A 119 -1.59 -15.41 6.82
C PRO A 119 -1.45 -16.89 6.42
N VAL A 120 -0.57 -17.17 5.47
CA VAL A 120 -0.32 -18.49 4.91
C VAL A 120 1.18 -18.69 4.98
N ASP A 121 1.60 -19.65 5.80
CA ASP A 121 2.98 -20.08 5.87
C ASP A 121 3.51 -20.47 4.45
N PRO A 122 4.77 -20.16 4.09
CA PRO A 122 5.30 -20.46 2.77
C PRO A 122 5.24 -21.94 2.35
N ASP A 123 5.53 -22.87 3.26
CA ASP A 123 5.43 -24.31 2.96
C ASP A 123 3.96 -24.65 2.66
N ARG A 124 3.04 -24.07 3.45
CA ARG A 124 1.60 -24.23 3.22
C ARG A 124 1.14 -23.57 1.92
N ALA A 125 1.73 -22.45 1.52
CA ALA A 125 1.44 -21.78 0.26
C ALA A 125 1.87 -22.65 -0.93
N ASP A 126 3.03 -23.31 -0.82
CA ASP A 126 3.54 -24.23 -1.84
C ASP A 126 2.71 -25.51 -1.92
N GLU A 127 2.26 -26.07 -0.79
CA GLU A 127 1.30 -27.17 -0.74
C GLU A 127 -0.01 -26.82 -1.44
N LEU A 128 -0.56 -25.64 -1.14
CA LEU A 128 -1.79 -25.13 -1.75
C LEU A 128 -1.61 -24.90 -3.26
N ALA A 129 -0.47 -24.34 -3.67
CA ALA A 129 -0.13 -24.17 -5.07
C ALA A 129 -0.03 -25.52 -5.81
N ALA A 130 0.57 -26.55 -5.18
CA ALA A 130 0.63 -27.90 -5.73
C ALA A 130 -0.76 -28.55 -5.89
N GLN A 131 -1.75 -28.10 -5.10
CA GLN A 131 -3.15 -28.50 -5.21
C GLN A 131 -3.96 -27.64 -6.18
N GLY A 132 -3.32 -26.68 -6.86
CA GLY A 132 -3.98 -25.76 -7.80
C GLY A 132 -4.70 -24.58 -7.12
N VAL A 133 -4.54 -24.38 -5.82
CA VAL A 133 -5.05 -23.22 -5.10
C VAL A 133 -4.11 -22.04 -5.35
N ARG A 134 -4.66 -20.94 -5.87
CA ARG A 134 -3.88 -19.70 -6.08
C ARG A 134 -3.73 -18.95 -4.77
N THR A 135 -2.50 -18.69 -4.36
CA THR A 135 -2.19 -17.75 -3.28
C THR A 135 -1.95 -16.36 -3.88
N HIS A 136 -2.57 -15.33 -3.30
CA HIS A 136 -2.43 -13.94 -3.77
C HIS A 136 -1.12 -13.28 -3.33
N ARG A 137 -0.10 -14.05 -2.94
CA ARG A 137 1.19 -13.58 -2.42
C ARG A 137 1.86 -12.54 -3.33
N ARG A 138 1.88 -12.80 -4.64
CA ARG A 138 2.47 -11.88 -5.65
C ARG A 138 1.69 -10.59 -5.76
N GLU A 139 0.36 -10.69 -5.79
CA GLU A 139 -0.52 -9.54 -5.89
C GLU A 139 -0.39 -8.63 -4.67
N PHE A 140 -0.38 -9.19 -3.46
CA PHE A 140 -0.17 -8.42 -2.25
C PHE A 140 1.21 -7.74 -2.21
N SER A 141 2.26 -8.45 -2.64
CA SER A 141 3.61 -7.87 -2.75
C SER A 141 3.66 -6.73 -3.79
N ASP A 142 2.94 -6.87 -4.90
CA ASP A 142 2.81 -5.82 -5.92
C ASP A 142 2.05 -4.59 -5.40
N ARG A 143 1.03 -4.78 -4.57
CA ARG A 143 0.30 -3.71 -3.87
C ARG A 143 1.24 -2.93 -2.94
N ILE A 144 2.02 -3.64 -2.11
CA ILE A 144 3.02 -3.04 -1.21
C ILE A 144 4.10 -2.28 -1.99
N ARG A 145 4.55 -2.83 -3.12
CA ARG A 145 5.49 -2.13 -4.01
C ARG A 145 4.89 -0.84 -4.56
N THR A 146 3.63 -0.85 -4.92
CA THR A 146 2.91 0.30 -5.49
C THR A 146 2.73 1.40 -4.46
N VAL A 147 2.25 1.08 -3.26
CA VAL A 147 2.08 2.07 -2.19
C VAL A 147 3.43 2.65 -1.74
N SER A 148 4.48 1.83 -1.69
CA SER A 148 5.84 2.30 -1.35
C SER A 148 6.40 3.26 -2.38
N LYS A 149 6.14 3.03 -3.68
CA LYS A 149 6.49 4.00 -4.74
C LYS A 149 5.68 5.28 -4.63
N THR A 150 4.44 5.21 -4.16
CA THR A 150 3.61 6.40 -3.92
C THR A 150 4.17 7.24 -2.79
N PHE A 151 4.49 6.66 -1.64
CA PHE A 151 5.18 7.37 -0.55
C PHE A 151 6.56 7.90 -0.96
N ALA A 152 7.33 7.11 -1.71
CA ALA A 152 8.61 7.57 -2.24
C ALA A 152 8.45 8.82 -3.12
N ARG A 153 7.42 8.88 -3.97
CA ARG A 153 7.13 10.08 -4.79
C ARG A 153 6.73 11.29 -3.93
N LYS A 154 6.06 11.06 -2.81
CA LYS A 154 5.65 12.11 -1.85
C LYS A 154 6.75 12.58 -0.91
N GLY A 155 7.99 12.10 -1.08
CA GLY A 155 9.13 12.54 -0.28
C GLY A 155 9.59 11.55 0.78
N ASP A 156 8.86 10.45 1.02
CA ASP A 156 9.38 9.40 1.91
C ASP A 156 10.58 8.68 1.29
N GLY A 157 11.37 8.03 2.13
CA GLY A 157 12.52 7.23 1.71
C GLY A 157 13.61 8.04 1.01
N ALA A 158 13.75 9.33 1.33
CA ALA A 158 14.88 10.13 0.89
C ALA A 158 16.20 9.39 1.19
N LEU A 159 17.02 9.21 0.16
CA LEU A 159 18.30 8.52 0.29
C LEU A 159 19.32 9.47 0.91
N ALA A 160 20.22 8.91 1.73
CA ALA A 160 21.39 9.62 2.18
C ALA A 160 22.20 10.12 0.98
N PRO A 161 22.90 11.26 1.10
CA PRO A 161 23.70 11.82 0.01
C PRO A 161 24.64 10.81 -0.66
N ASP A 162 25.29 9.95 0.12
CA ASP A 162 26.22 8.94 -0.40
C ASP A 162 25.52 7.78 -1.11
N ASP A 163 24.43 7.24 -0.54
CA ASP A 163 23.65 6.16 -1.18
C ASP A 163 23.09 6.61 -2.54
N ARG A 164 22.67 7.88 -2.62
CA ARG A 164 22.19 8.47 -3.87
C ARG A 164 23.29 8.51 -4.93
N VAL A 165 24.50 8.92 -4.53
CA VAL A 165 25.66 8.91 -5.42
C VAL A 165 26.01 7.50 -5.86
N GLU A 166 26.02 6.53 -4.95
CA GLU A 166 26.30 5.13 -5.26
C GLU A 166 25.30 4.59 -6.30
N VAL A 167 23.99 4.72 -6.05
CA VAL A 167 22.93 4.28 -6.97
C VAL A 167 23.12 4.87 -8.37
N ILE A 168 23.46 6.15 -8.45
CA ILE A 168 23.64 6.85 -9.74
C ILE A 168 24.95 6.48 -10.41
N THR A 169 26.03 6.33 -9.65
CA THR A 169 27.33 5.88 -10.17
C THR A 169 27.17 4.50 -10.80
N ASP A 170 26.54 3.55 -10.10
CA ASP A 170 26.25 2.20 -10.60
C ASP A 170 25.23 2.18 -11.75
N SER A 171 24.57 3.30 -12.04
CA SER A 171 23.61 3.41 -13.14
C SER A 171 24.23 3.98 -14.40
N LEU A 172 25.07 5.01 -14.25
CA LEU A 172 25.60 5.80 -15.35
C LEU A 172 26.99 5.33 -15.81
N VAL A 173 27.71 4.55 -15.00
CA VAL A 173 29.04 4.03 -15.35
C VAL A 173 28.97 2.95 -16.45
N ASP A 174 27.88 2.19 -16.55
CA ASP A 174 27.80 1.03 -17.45
C ASP A 174 27.37 1.36 -18.90
N GLU A 175 26.71 2.49 -19.16
CA GLU A 175 25.93 2.66 -20.42
C GLU A 175 26.33 3.84 -21.30
N VAL A 176 27.15 4.77 -20.81
CA VAL A 176 27.57 5.95 -21.58
C VAL A 176 29.09 6.13 -21.54
N ALA A 177 29.82 5.03 -21.38
CA ALA A 177 31.21 4.99 -21.79
C ALA A 177 31.20 4.99 -23.33
N GLY A 178 31.49 6.14 -23.95
CA GLY A 178 31.73 6.19 -25.39
C GLY A 178 32.83 5.19 -25.75
N GLU A 179 32.75 4.60 -26.95
CA GLU A 179 33.61 3.51 -27.44
C GLU A 179 35.13 3.81 -27.39
N ASP A 180 35.53 5.06 -27.12
CA ASP A 180 36.91 5.58 -27.19
C ASP A 180 37.58 5.89 -25.83
N GLY A 181 37.27 5.14 -24.76
CA GLY A 181 37.97 5.32 -23.48
C GLY A 181 37.74 6.69 -22.83
N SER A 182 36.57 7.28 -23.11
CA SER A 182 36.10 8.53 -22.51
C SER A 182 36.01 8.43 -20.99
N GLU A 183 36.26 9.56 -20.31
CA GLU A 183 36.11 9.67 -18.86
C GLU A 183 34.70 9.21 -18.43
N PRO A 184 34.56 8.53 -17.27
CA PRO A 184 33.24 8.16 -16.76
C PRO A 184 32.36 9.41 -16.62
N LEU A 185 31.08 9.28 -16.99
CA LEU A 185 30.09 10.37 -16.88
C LEU A 185 29.93 10.90 -15.46
N VAL A 186 30.30 10.08 -14.48
CA VAL A 186 30.29 10.42 -13.06
C VAL A 186 31.71 10.78 -12.60
N ASP A 187 32.02 12.07 -12.70
CA ASP A 187 33.25 12.65 -12.12
C ASP A 187 33.03 13.12 -10.66
N ASP A 188 34.12 13.46 -9.96
CA ASP A 188 34.05 13.87 -8.55
C ASP A 188 33.22 15.15 -8.34
N ARG A 189 33.20 16.05 -9.34
CA ARG A 189 32.40 17.28 -9.28
C ARG A 189 30.91 16.97 -9.36
N PHE A 190 30.50 16.03 -10.22
CA PHE A 190 29.12 15.57 -10.32
C PHE A 190 28.71 14.82 -9.04
N ARG A 191 29.59 13.97 -8.49
CA ARG A 191 29.34 13.32 -7.19
C ARG A 191 29.11 14.35 -6.09
N GLU A 192 29.94 15.38 -6.00
CA GLU A 192 29.78 16.47 -5.03
C GLU A 192 28.46 17.23 -5.22
N ARG A 193 28.09 17.57 -6.46
CA ARG A 193 26.80 18.21 -6.77
C ARG A 193 25.62 17.32 -6.36
N LEU A 194 25.68 16.04 -6.66
CA LEU A 194 24.61 15.09 -6.36
C LEU A 194 24.45 14.85 -4.85
N ARG A 195 25.55 14.88 -4.07
CA ARG A 195 25.51 14.88 -2.60
C ARG A 195 24.88 16.14 -2.04
N ALA A 196 25.21 17.29 -2.62
CA ALA A 196 24.74 18.59 -2.17
C ALA A 196 23.29 18.89 -2.59
N ALA A 197 22.76 18.18 -3.58
CA ALA A 197 21.39 18.34 -4.03
C ALA A 197 20.39 17.92 -2.95
N GLU A 198 19.25 18.60 -2.88
CA GLU A 198 18.11 18.09 -2.12
C GLU A 198 17.56 16.80 -2.76
N PRO A 199 16.88 15.91 -2.01
CA PRO A 199 16.38 14.64 -2.54
C PRO A 199 15.47 14.78 -3.78
N GLU A 200 14.67 15.83 -3.85
CA GLU A 200 13.82 16.16 -5.00
C GLU A 200 14.62 16.65 -6.21
N ASP A 201 15.71 17.38 -5.98
CA ASP A 201 16.57 17.96 -7.02
C ASP A 201 17.59 16.96 -7.58
N ALA A 202 17.70 15.78 -6.99
CA ALA A 202 18.61 14.72 -7.45
C ALA A 202 18.39 14.37 -8.93
N VAL A 203 17.13 14.27 -9.35
CA VAL A 203 16.77 13.94 -10.75
C VAL A 203 17.13 15.08 -11.69
N VAL A 204 16.90 16.33 -11.27
CA VAL A 204 17.31 17.52 -12.02
C VAL A 204 18.83 17.57 -12.18
N THR A 205 19.57 17.31 -11.10
CA THR A 205 21.04 17.27 -11.10
C THR A 205 21.58 16.24 -12.10
N ILE A 206 20.96 15.05 -12.17
CA ILE A 206 21.31 14.03 -13.16
C ILE A 206 21.02 14.50 -14.58
N ARG A 207 19.83 15.07 -14.81
CA ARG A 207 19.42 15.61 -16.11
C ARG A 207 20.43 16.64 -16.60
N GLU A 208 20.71 17.67 -15.80
CA GLU A 208 21.65 18.75 -16.12
C GLU A 208 23.06 18.24 -16.42
N GLU A 209 23.52 17.21 -15.71
CA GLU A 209 24.85 16.64 -15.97
C GLU A 209 24.90 15.88 -17.30
N ILE A 210 23.87 15.11 -17.60
CA ILE A 210 23.72 14.42 -18.87
C ILE A 210 23.68 15.45 -20.02
N GLU A 211 22.85 16.48 -19.92
CA GLU A 211 22.74 17.56 -20.91
C GLU A 211 24.08 18.28 -21.11
N ARG A 212 24.77 18.61 -20.02
CA ARG A 212 26.09 19.27 -20.06
C ARG A 212 27.15 18.44 -20.77
N ARG A 213 27.18 17.12 -20.55
CA ARG A 213 28.22 16.22 -21.09
C ARG A 213 27.96 15.82 -22.53
N THR A 214 26.70 15.67 -22.89
CA THR A 214 26.28 15.15 -24.21
C THR A 214 25.93 16.27 -25.19
N GLY A 215 25.57 17.45 -24.68
CA GLY A 215 25.08 18.58 -25.48
C GLY A 215 23.62 18.43 -25.92
N TYR A 216 22.90 17.42 -25.44
CA TYR A 216 21.51 17.14 -25.81
C TYR A 216 20.54 17.49 -24.71
N ASP A 217 19.42 18.12 -25.06
CA ASP A 217 18.29 18.36 -24.15
C ASP A 217 17.51 17.03 -23.96
N VAL A 218 17.40 16.59 -22.71
CA VAL A 218 16.76 15.32 -22.37
C VAL A 218 15.23 15.40 -22.48
N GLU A 219 14.62 16.57 -22.24
CA GLU A 219 13.16 16.75 -22.27
C GLU A 219 12.63 16.81 -23.71
N ASP A 220 13.30 17.56 -24.58
CA ASP A 220 12.98 17.60 -26.00
C ASP A 220 13.04 16.21 -26.62
N TYR A 221 14.00 15.38 -26.18
CA TYR A 221 14.13 14.01 -26.65
C TYR A 221 13.01 13.10 -26.15
N LEU A 222 12.62 13.17 -24.86
CA LEU A 222 11.56 12.30 -24.30
C LEU A 222 10.21 12.51 -25.01
N ALA A 223 10.05 13.65 -25.70
CA ALA A 223 8.90 13.96 -26.53
C ALA A 223 8.95 13.37 -27.96
N LEU A 224 10.08 12.80 -28.41
CA LEU A 224 10.26 12.25 -29.75
C LEU A 224 9.78 10.79 -29.84
N SER A 225 9.10 10.47 -30.94
CA SER A 225 8.54 9.14 -31.19
C SER A 225 9.57 8.10 -31.66
N THR A 226 10.72 8.53 -32.18
CA THR A 226 11.77 7.62 -32.70
C THR A 226 13.17 8.20 -32.52
N PRO A 227 13.98 7.64 -31.61
CA PRO A 227 15.40 7.98 -31.44
C PRO A 227 16.35 7.38 -32.47
N GLU A 228 17.54 7.97 -32.67
CA GLU A 228 18.62 7.38 -33.47
C GLU A 228 20.02 7.56 -32.80
N GLY A 229 20.85 6.51 -32.77
CA GLY A 229 22.28 6.57 -32.48
C GLY A 229 22.67 6.78 -31.01
N GLU A 230 23.78 7.50 -30.76
CA GLU A 230 24.30 7.84 -29.41
C GLU A 230 23.27 8.51 -28.50
N TYR A 231 22.24 9.13 -29.08
CA TYR A 231 21.14 9.80 -28.39
C TYR A 231 20.19 8.83 -27.66
N GLU A 232 20.04 7.61 -28.18
CA GLU A 232 19.21 6.57 -27.54
C GLU A 232 19.83 6.13 -26.20
N ALA A 233 21.15 5.99 -26.16
CA ALA A 233 21.90 5.65 -24.95
C ALA A 233 21.75 6.72 -23.86
N VAL A 234 21.70 8.00 -24.24
CA VAL A 234 21.60 9.14 -23.33
C VAL A 234 20.26 9.17 -22.58
N ALA A 235 19.15 9.10 -23.31
CA ALA A 235 17.83 9.11 -22.69
C ALA A 235 17.50 7.81 -21.96
N PHE A 236 17.97 6.68 -22.49
CA PHE A 236 17.87 5.40 -21.80
C PHE A 236 18.58 5.46 -20.44
N SER A 237 19.78 6.03 -20.39
CA SER A 237 20.57 6.21 -19.16
C SER A 237 19.86 7.10 -18.15
N TYR A 238 19.27 8.23 -18.58
CA TYR A 238 18.48 9.10 -17.70
C TYR A 238 17.25 8.37 -17.14
N VAL A 239 16.46 7.69 -17.99
CA VAL A 239 15.27 6.95 -17.56
C VAL A 239 15.63 5.82 -16.61
N ARG A 240 16.72 5.09 -16.88
CA ARG A 240 17.24 4.02 -16.03
C ARG A 240 17.71 4.55 -14.68
N ALA A 241 18.51 5.61 -14.66
CA ALA A 241 18.99 6.27 -13.44
C ALA A 241 17.82 6.76 -12.57
N LYS A 242 16.84 7.46 -13.19
CA LYS A 242 15.60 7.89 -12.52
C LYS A 242 14.83 6.70 -11.94
N LYS A 243 14.66 5.62 -12.71
CA LYS A 243 13.96 4.40 -12.26
C LYS A 243 14.68 3.72 -11.10
N LYS A 244 16.02 3.61 -11.14
CA LYS A 244 16.83 3.04 -10.06
C LYS A 244 16.72 3.88 -8.78
N LEU A 245 16.77 5.22 -8.86
CA LEU A 245 16.52 6.08 -7.70
C LEU A 245 15.14 5.87 -7.10
N VAL A 246 14.08 5.88 -7.93
CA VAL A 246 12.70 5.66 -7.46
C VAL A 246 12.57 4.29 -6.78
N ASN A 247 13.13 3.23 -7.39
CA ASN A 247 13.08 1.90 -6.80
C ASN A 247 13.83 1.82 -5.47
N ARG A 248 15.02 2.44 -5.37
CA ARG A 248 15.80 2.44 -4.13
C ARG A 248 15.09 3.20 -3.00
N ARG A 249 14.51 4.37 -3.31
CA ARG A 249 13.67 5.11 -2.36
C ARG A 249 12.49 4.28 -1.90
N ALA A 250 11.79 3.63 -2.84
CA ALA A 250 10.68 2.74 -2.53
C ALA A 250 11.11 1.53 -1.67
N ALA A 251 12.34 1.03 -1.84
CA ALA A 251 12.90 -0.01 -0.98
C ALA A 251 13.10 0.49 0.46
N THR A 252 13.65 1.70 0.63
CA THR A 252 13.76 2.35 1.94
C THR A 252 12.38 2.55 2.58
N VAL A 253 11.38 2.98 1.81
CA VAL A 253 10.00 3.10 2.30
C VAL A 253 9.44 1.73 2.71
N ARG A 254 9.65 0.67 1.93
CA ARG A 254 9.21 -0.68 2.28
C ARG A 254 9.78 -1.14 3.62
N GLU A 255 11.06 -0.86 3.87
CA GLU A 255 11.69 -1.22 5.14
C GLU A 255 11.11 -0.40 6.31
N LYS A 256 10.85 0.89 6.11
CA LYS A 256 10.13 1.70 7.11
C LYS A 256 8.72 1.16 7.36
N LEU A 257 7.98 0.82 6.30
CA LEU A 257 6.63 0.28 6.38
C LEU A 257 6.63 -1.07 7.11
N ARG A 258 7.61 -1.94 6.82
CA ARG A 258 7.84 -3.19 7.53
C ARG A 258 8.04 -2.95 9.02
N SER A 259 8.95 -2.04 9.39
CA SER A 259 9.22 -1.70 10.79
C SER A 259 7.99 -1.16 11.51
N GLU A 260 7.18 -0.32 10.86
CA GLU A 260 5.91 0.16 11.41
C GLU A 260 4.90 -0.98 11.60
N VAL A 261 4.78 -1.91 10.63
CA VAL A 261 3.92 -3.09 10.74
C VAL A 261 4.33 -3.97 11.91
N GLU A 262 5.62 -4.31 12.02
CA GLU A 262 6.17 -5.14 13.11
C GLU A 262 5.95 -4.46 14.48
N THR A 263 6.16 -3.15 14.56
CA THR A 263 5.94 -2.38 15.80
C THR A 263 4.47 -2.37 16.20
N ILE A 264 3.56 -2.05 15.27
CA ILE A 264 2.13 -2.02 15.54
C ILE A 264 1.64 -3.42 15.92
N ALA A 265 2.07 -4.47 15.22
CA ALA A 265 1.70 -5.85 15.53
C ALA A 265 2.16 -6.26 16.94
N ALA A 266 3.41 -5.95 17.31
CA ALA A 266 3.96 -6.25 18.63
C ALA A 266 3.24 -5.51 19.78
N GLU A 267 2.72 -4.31 19.52
CA GLU A 267 1.95 -3.51 20.48
C GLU A 267 0.47 -3.90 20.54
N THR A 268 -0.02 -4.70 19.59
CA THR A 268 -1.44 -5.06 19.46
C THR A 268 -1.76 -6.39 20.13
N ASP A 269 -2.77 -6.40 21.00
CA ASP A 269 -3.38 -7.65 21.50
C ASP A 269 -4.39 -8.18 20.46
N GLY A 270 -3.94 -9.15 19.65
CA GLY A 270 -4.77 -9.77 18.61
C GLY A 270 -6.08 -10.39 19.13
N GLU A 271 -6.09 -10.92 20.36
CA GLU A 271 -7.31 -11.47 20.95
C GLU A 271 -8.26 -10.35 21.38
N ALA A 272 -7.73 -9.22 21.89
CA ALA A 272 -8.56 -8.05 22.15
C ALA A 272 -9.22 -7.51 20.89
N VAL A 273 -8.49 -7.42 19.77
CA VAL A 273 -9.03 -7.01 18.47
C VAL A 273 -10.10 -7.99 18.00
N ALA A 274 -9.83 -9.29 18.03
CA ALA A 274 -10.80 -10.32 17.66
C ALA A 274 -12.09 -10.26 18.51
N ARG A 275 -11.98 -10.02 19.82
CA ARG A 275 -13.14 -9.81 20.70
C ARG A 275 -13.96 -8.58 20.30
N VAL A 276 -13.32 -7.47 19.98
CA VAL A 276 -14.01 -6.24 19.53
C VAL A 276 -14.73 -6.48 18.21
N MET A 277 -14.09 -7.16 17.25
CA MET A 277 -14.72 -7.53 15.98
C MET A 277 -15.96 -8.41 16.18
N ARG A 278 -15.84 -9.49 16.97
CA ARG A 278 -16.95 -10.40 17.27
C ARG A 278 -18.10 -9.66 17.97
N ARG A 279 -17.78 -8.74 18.90
CA ARG A 279 -18.77 -7.90 19.58
C ARG A 279 -19.50 -6.98 18.60
N ALA A 280 -18.77 -6.25 17.75
CA ALA A 280 -19.36 -5.34 16.77
C ALA A 280 -20.26 -6.08 15.77
N ALA A 281 -19.82 -7.25 15.31
CA ALA A 281 -20.63 -8.13 14.48
C ALA A 281 -21.89 -8.62 15.21
N ARG A 282 -21.79 -9.07 16.46
CA ARG A 282 -22.94 -9.52 17.27
C ARG A 282 -23.96 -8.42 17.48
N GLU A 283 -23.51 -7.24 17.92
CA GLU A 283 -24.38 -6.06 18.11
C GLU A 283 -25.12 -5.71 16.81
N ARG A 284 -24.51 -5.98 15.65
CA ARG A 284 -25.08 -5.68 14.34
C ARG A 284 -25.99 -6.77 13.77
N VAL A 285 -25.60 -8.03 13.88
CA VAL A 285 -26.25 -9.19 13.23
C VAL A 285 -27.28 -9.83 14.14
N GLY A 286 -27.17 -9.65 15.46
CA GLY A 286 -28.06 -10.26 16.45
C GLY A 286 -27.82 -11.75 16.66
N ILE A 287 -26.71 -12.29 16.15
CA ILE A 287 -26.31 -13.68 16.29
C ILE A 287 -24.98 -13.70 17.06
N ASP A 288 -24.91 -14.48 18.12
CA ASP A 288 -23.66 -14.75 18.82
C ASP A 288 -22.90 -15.84 18.06
N PRO A 289 -21.69 -15.56 17.53
CA PRO A 289 -20.88 -16.57 16.85
C PRO A 289 -20.56 -17.78 17.72
N ALA A 290 -20.57 -17.63 19.05
CA ALA A 290 -20.35 -18.73 20.00
C ALA A 290 -21.58 -19.61 20.22
N GLU A 291 -22.77 -19.18 19.76
CA GLU A 291 -24.05 -19.88 19.95
C GLU A 291 -24.59 -20.50 18.65
N ALA A 292 -23.90 -20.29 17.51
CA ALA A 292 -24.26 -20.91 16.25
C ALA A 292 -23.91 -22.41 16.25
N ASP A 293 -24.90 -23.25 15.99
CA ASP A 293 -24.70 -24.70 15.84
C ASP A 293 -24.03 -24.97 14.49
N ALA A 294 -22.74 -25.32 14.49
CA ALA A 294 -21.93 -25.49 13.27
C ALA A 294 -22.49 -26.53 12.28
N ASP A 295 -23.38 -27.42 12.71
CA ASP A 295 -24.02 -28.45 11.88
C ASP A 295 -25.40 -28.03 11.35
N ALA A 296 -25.88 -26.84 11.70
CA ALA A 296 -27.15 -26.30 11.22
C ALA A 296 -26.99 -25.69 9.82
N ASP A 297 -27.74 -26.23 8.88
CA ASP A 297 -27.81 -25.78 7.47
C ASP A 297 -28.73 -24.52 7.38
N ASP A 298 -28.43 -23.49 8.18
CA ASP A 298 -29.18 -22.25 8.26
C ASP A 298 -28.30 -20.98 8.05
N PRO A 299 -28.82 -19.93 7.38
CA PRO A 299 -28.04 -18.73 7.05
C PRO A 299 -27.49 -17.94 8.26
N GLY A 300 -28.04 -18.14 9.45
CA GLY A 300 -27.54 -17.52 10.67
C GLY A 300 -26.23 -18.13 11.14
N THR A 301 -26.12 -19.45 11.02
CA THR A 301 -24.93 -20.24 11.34
C THR A 301 -23.77 -19.96 10.38
N GLU A 302 -24.05 -19.80 9.08
CA GLU A 302 -23.04 -19.43 8.08
C GLU A 302 -22.40 -18.07 8.39
N LEU A 303 -23.22 -17.06 8.72
CA LEU A 303 -22.75 -15.70 9.03
C LEU A 303 -21.97 -15.65 10.35
N ALA A 304 -22.40 -16.39 11.38
CA ALA A 304 -21.67 -16.56 12.62
C ALA A 304 -20.28 -17.19 12.40
N THR A 305 -20.22 -18.26 11.60
CA THR A 305 -18.97 -18.95 11.23
C THR A 305 -18.04 -18.01 10.46
N HIS A 306 -18.59 -17.21 9.54
CA HIS A 306 -17.84 -16.19 8.81
C HIS A 306 -17.23 -15.14 9.74
N VAL A 307 -18.01 -14.55 10.65
CA VAL A 307 -17.54 -13.58 11.65
C VAL A 307 -16.43 -14.17 12.51
N ALA A 308 -16.63 -15.38 13.03
CA ALA A 308 -15.63 -16.07 13.84
C ALA A 308 -14.32 -16.27 13.07
N ARG A 309 -14.42 -16.72 11.81
CA ARG A 309 -13.25 -16.91 10.93
C ARG A 309 -12.52 -15.60 10.64
N ARG A 310 -13.22 -14.49 10.37
CA ARG A 310 -12.58 -13.19 10.11
C ARG A 310 -11.85 -12.63 11.33
N ALA A 311 -12.47 -12.72 12.50
CA ALA A 311 -11.83 -12.33 13.75
C ALA A 311 -10.58 -13.17 14.04
N GLU A 312 -10.65 -14.47 13.75
CA GLU A 312 -9.51 -15.39 13.89
C GLU A 312 -8.37 -15.04 12.93
N ILE A 313 -8.68 -14.70 11.68
CA ILE A 313 -7.70 -14.25 10.70
C ILE A 313 -6.96 -13.01 11.19
N VAL A 314 -7.67 -12.02 11.75
CA VAL A 314 -7.02 -10.82 12.28
C VAL A 314 -6.14 -11.14 13.47
N ARG A 315 -6.60 -12.00 14.40
CA ARG A 315 -5.78 -12.49 15.52
C ARG A 315 -4.50 -13.14 15.01
N GLU A 316 -4.61 -14.06 14.06
CA GLU A 316 -3.48 -14.77 13.46
C GLU A 316 -2.53 -13.84 12.71
N ASN A 317 -3.04 -12.82 12.01
CA ASN A 317 -2.22 -11.81 11.34
C ASN A 317 -1.39 -11.01 12.34
N VAL A 318 -2.01 -10.50 13.41
CA VAL A 318 -1.31 -9.76 14.46
C VAL A 318 -0.20 -10.63 15.07
N GLU A 319 -0.51 -11.86 15.46
CA GLU A 319 0.46 -12.77 16.06
C GLU A 319 1.59 -13.16 15.11
N THR A 320 1.28 -13.38 13.83
CA THR A 320 2.27 -13.76 12.82
C THR A 320 3.19 -12.59 12.48
N LEU A 321 2.66 -11.36 12.39
CA LEU A 321 3.44 -10.17 12.09
C LEU A 321 4.24 -9.66 13.30
N ALA A 322 3.85 -10.01 14.52
CA ALA A 322 4.58 -9.71 15.75
C ALA A 322 5.76 -10.65 16.00
N ASP A 323 5.81 -11.81 15.35
CA ASP A 323 6.87 -12.81 15.50
C ASP A 323 7.97 -12.59 14.44
N PRO A 324 9.17 -12.10 14.82
CA PRO A 324 10.24 -11.81 13.87
C PRO A 324 10.86 -13.09 13.25
N ASP A 325 10.65 -14.25 13.86
CA ASP A 325 11.17 -15.53 13.40
C ASP A 325 10.19 -16.26 12.46
N ARG A 326 8.94 -15.80 12.37
CA ARG A 326 7.96 -16.34 11.41
C ARG A 326 8.19 -15.78 10.02
N GLU A 327 8.20 -16.68 9.04
CA GLU A 327 8.25 -16.28 7.65
C GLU A 327 6.90 -15.66 7.25
N THR A 328 6.88 -14.35 7.00
CA THR A 328 5.67 -13.65 6.57
C THR A 328 5.44 -13.85 5.07
N ILE A 329 4.17 -13.90 4.63
CA ILE A 329 3.83 -13.92 3.19
C ILE A 329 4.38 -12.69 2.47
N ILE A 330 4.49 -11.56 3.18
CA ILE A 330 4.98 -10.31 2.62
C ILE A 330 6.44 -10.49 2.27
N ASP A 331 6.72 -10.58 0.97
CA ASP A 331 8.08 -10.54 0.49
C ASP A 331 8.56 -9.09 0.45
N TRP A 332 9.00 -8.64 1.63
CA TRP A 332 9.65 -7.34 1.81
C TRP A 332 10.96 -7.21 1.00
N LYS A 333 11.54 -8.33 0.56
CA LYS A 333 12.85 -8.41 -0.10
C LYS A 333 12.79 -8.27 -1.62
N THR A 334 11.63 -7.98 -2.21
CA THR A 334 11.49 -7.89 -3.67
C THR A 334 12.17 -6.65 -4.29
N ASP A 335 13.48 -6.76 -4.53
CA ASP A 335 14.22 -6.03 -5.57
C ASP A 335 15.20 -6.93 -6.36
N ALA A 336 15.19 -8.25 -6.15
CA ALA A 336 16.06 -9.19 -6.89
C ALA A 336 15.68 -9.29 -8.37
#